data_AF-A0A1F5E111-F1
#
_entry.id   AF-A0A1F5E111-F1
#
_cell.length_a   1.000
_cell.length_b   1.000
_cell.length_c   1.000
_cell.angle_alpha   90.00
_cell.angle_beta   90.00
_cell.angle_gamma   90.00
#
_symmetry.space_group_name_H-M   'P 1'
#
loop_
_entity.id
_entity.type
_entity.pdbx_description
1 polymer ?
#
loop_
_entity_poly.entity_id
_entity_poly.type
_entity_poly.pdbx_seq_one_letter_code
_entity_poly.pdbx_strand_id
1 'polypeptide(L)'
;MFYRRPSFWIALTIIAVSAIAVFIVYLGIARIPFFFINILRVENSPVHWVGWAGSLIILVTTASYSLRKRALHKASSRLLRLHAFGNLFGFLLVSIHFVHQVTRPASNYPVLGTGIVVYSAMLILVLTGFTTFFQVKPAWVKYYRFLHPAAAFTLLMVIIMHIVHGI
;
A
#
# COMPACT_ATOMS: atom_id res chain seq x y z
N MET A 1 -1.43 24.99 10.55
CA MET A 1 -2.38 23.93 10.98
C MET A 1 -2.72 23.04 9.79
N PHE A 2 -2.06 21.88 9.68
CA PHE A 2 -2.25 20.95 8.55
C PHE A 2 -3.67 20.34 8.50
N TYR A 3 -4.33 20.20 9.66
CA TYR A 3 -5.69 19.65 9.82
C TYR A 3 -6.81 20.52 9.23
N ARG A 4 -6.51 21.74 8.78
CA ARG A 4 -7.50 22.57 8.07
C ARG A 4 -7.64 22.20 6.58
N ARG A 5 -6.77 21.33 6.06
CA ARG A 5 -6.78 20.93 4.65
C ARG A 5 -7.72 19.73 4.46
N PRO A 6 -8.72 19.78 3.55
CA PRO A 6 -9.60 18.63 3.29
C PRO A 6 -8.84 17.35 2.91
N SER A 7 -7.71 17.51 2.22
CA SER A 7 -6.81 16.41 1.85
C SER A 7 -6.27 15.63 3.05
N PHE A 8 -6.08 16.27 4.20
CA PHE A 8 -5.64 15.61 5.43
C PHE A 8 -6.69 14.60 5.90
N TRP A 9 -7.95 15.04 5.97
CA TRP A 9 -9.06 14.21 6.43
C TRP A 9 -9.34 13.06 5.46
N ILE A 10 -9.30 13.31 4.15
CA ILE A 10 -9.46 12.24 3.15
C ILE A 10 -8.38 11.17 3.33
N ALA A 11 -7.12 11.58 3.45
CA ALA A 11 -6.01 10.64 3.65
C ALA A 11 -6.14 9.87 4.97
N LEU A 12 -6.50 10.55 6.07
CA LEU A 12 -6.71 9.92 7.37
C LEU A 12 -7.88 8.93 7.33
N THR A 13 -8.99 9.27 6.67
CA THR A 13 -10.14 8.39 6.49
C THR A 13 -9.76 7.15 5.68
N ILE A 14 -8.99 7.27 4.60
CA ILE A 14 -8.52 6.10 3.83
C ILE A 14 -7.68 5.18 4.73
N ILE A 15 -6.76 5.72 5.52
CA ILE A 15 -5.94 4.95 6.45
C ILE A 15 -6.82 4.26 7.51
N ALA A 16 -7.76 5.01 8.12
CA ALA A 16 -8.65 4.49 9.15
C ALA A 16 -9.57 3.38 8.61
N VAL A 17 -10.20 3.60 7.45
CA VAL A 17 -11.04 2.60 6.79
C VAL A 17 -10.23 1.36 6.44
N SER A 18 -9.01 1.50 5.93
CA SER A 18 -8.14 0.36 5.63
C SER A 18 -7.83 -0.44 6.90
N ALA A 19 -7.45 0.23 7.98
CA ALA A 19 -7.15 -0.43 9.26
C ALA A 19 -8.38 -1.12 9.87
N ILE A 20 -9.54 -0.45 9.86
CA ILE A 20 -10.81 -0.99 10.35
C ILE A 20 -11.23 -2.21 9.52
N ALA A 21 -11.16 -2.12 8.18
CA ALA A 21 -11.52 -3.23 7.30
C ALA A 21 -10.62 -4.46 7.55
N VAL A 22 -9.30 -4.24 7.69
CA VAL A 22 -8.36 -5.30 8.04
C VAL A 22 -8.71 -5.92 9.39
N PHE A 23 -9.01 -5.10 10.40
CA PHE A 23 -9.33 -5.56 11.75
C PHE A 23 -10.66 -6.34 11.81
N ILE A 24 -11.72 -5.86 11.17
CA ILE A 24 -13.04 -6.52 11.12
C ILE A 24 -12.92 -7.91 10.47
N VAL A 25 -12.19 -8.01 9.36
CA VAL A 25 -12.00 -9.30 8.67
C VAL A 25 -11.09 -10.23 9.47
N TYR A 26 -10.04 -9.70 10.10
CA TYR A 26 -9.16 -10.48 10.99
C TYR A 26 -9.92 -11.09 12.18
N LEU A 27 -10.85 -10.34 12.79
CA LEU A 27 -11.71 -10.84 13.87
C LEU A 27 -12.79 -11.83 13.39
N GLY A 28 -12.90 -12.08 12.07
CA GLY A 28 -13.92 -12.96 11.51
C GLY A 28 -15.34 -12.40 11.55
N ILE A 29 -15.51 -11.10 11.88
CA ILE A 29 -16.81 -10.41 11.90
C ILE A 29 -17.36 -10.29 10.48
N ALA A 30 -16.50 -10.02 9.51
CA ALA A 30 -16.82 -10.08 8.09
C ALA A 30 -15.92 -11.09 7.38
N ARG A 31 -16.45 -11.74 6.34
CA ARG A 31 -15.69 -12.67 5.50
C ARG A 31 -15.67 -12.18 4.07
N ILE A 32 -14.48 -12.19 3.47
CA ILE A 32 -14.34 -11.95 2.03
C ILE A 32 -14.54 -13.30 1.34
N PRO A 33 -15.49 -13.42 0.39
CA PRO A 33 -15.76 -14.68 -0.28
C PRO A 33 -14.51 -15.15 -1.04
N PHE A 34 -14.15 -16.42 -0.84
CA PHE A 34 -13.02 -17.05 -1.50
C PHE A 34 -13.53 -17.89 -2.67
N PHE A 35 -13.30 -17.43 -3.90
CA PHE A 35 -13.58 -18.18 -5.12
C PHE A 35 -12.54 -17.82 -6.19
N PHE A 36 -12.40 -18.69 -7.18
CA PHE A 36 -11.50 -18.48 -8.31
C PHE A 36 -12.25 -17.96 -9.52
N ILE A 37 -11.59 -17.10 -10.28
CA ILE A 37 -12.00 -16.71 -11.62
C ILE A 37 -10.87 -17.05 -12.58
N ASN A 38 -11.24 -17.47 -13.80
CA ASN A 38 -10.28 -17.71 -14.87
C ASN A 38 -10.27 -16.50 -15.80
N ILE A 39 -9.18 -15.75 -15.81
CA ILE A 39 -8.95 -14.65 -16.76
C ILE A 39 -7.70 -15.01 -17.57
N LEU A 40 -7.84 -15.07 -18.90
CA LEU A 40 -6.71 -15.33 -19.80
C LEU A 40 -5.93 -16.62 -19.47
N ARG A 41 -6.63 -17.69 -19.03
CA ARG A 41 -6.05 -18.97 -18.58
C ARG A 41 -5.25 -18.91 -17.27
N VAL A 42 -5.30 -17.79 -16.56
CA VAL A 42 -4.76 -17.66 -15.21
C VAL A 42 -5.92 -17.78 -14.22
N GLU A 43 -5.93 -18.87 -13.46
CA GLU A 43 -6.91 -19.10 -12.41
C GLU A 43 -6.45 -18.44 -11.11
N ASN A 44 -7.20 -17.44 -10.66
CA ASN A 44 -6.86 -16.67 -9.47
C ASN A 44 -8.11 -16.08 -8.81
N SER A 45 -8.03 -15.77 -7.52
CA SER A 45 -9.11 -15.04 -6.84
C SER A 45 -9.27 -13.63 -7.41
N PRO A 46 -10.48 -13.07 -7.54
CA PRO A 46 -10.69 -11.66 -7.87
C PRO A 46 -9.87 -10.71 -6.98
N VAL A 47 -9.68 -11.09 -5.71
CA VAL A 47 -8.91 -10.30 -4.74
C VAL A 47 -7.40 -10.35 -5.01
N HIS A 48 -6.92 -11.37 -5.72
CA HIS A 48 -5.54 -11.39 -6.23
C HIS A 48 -5.33 -10.29 -7.27
N TRP A 49 -6.27 -10.10 -8.19
CA TRP A 49 -6.24 -9.01 -9.17
C TRP A 49 -6.31 -7.62 -8.52
N VAL A 50 -7.05 -7.48 -7.41
CA VAL A 50 -7.05 -6.26 -6.59
C VAL A 50 -5.65 -5.98 -6.03
N GLY A 51 -4.93 -6.99 -5.56
CA GLY A 51 -3.54 -6.88 -5.11
C GLY A 51 -2.59 -6.42 -6.21
N TRP A 52 -2.73 -6.98 -7.42
CA TRP A 52 -1.97 -6.55 -8.60
C TRP A 52 -2.24 -5.09 -8.98
N ALA A 53 -3.51 -4.69 -9.02
CA ALA A 53 -3.89 -3.31 -9.31
C ALA A 53 -3.29 -2.34 -8.28
N GLY A 54 -3.38 -2.67 -6.99
CA GLY A 54 -2.78 -1.88 -5.91
C GLY A 54 -1.26 -1.73 -6.06
N SER A 55 -0.57 -2.85 -6.31
CA SER A 55 0.88 -2.88 -6.48
C SER A 55 1.33 -2.09 -7.70
N LEU A 56 0.61 -2.18 -8.83
CA LEU A 56 0.90 -1.44 -10.05
C LEU A 56 0.70 0.07 -9.85
N ILE A 57 -0.37 0.49 -9.17
CA ILE A 57 -0.60 1.90 -8.82
C ILE A 57 0.56 2.43 -7.98
N ILE A 58 1.02 1.67 -6.97
CA ILE A 58 2.15 2.06 -6.13
C ILE A 58 3.43 2.21 -6.95
N LEU A 59 3.72 1.22 -7.78
CA LEU A 59 4.91 1.21 -8.64
C LEU A 59 4.91 2.41 -9.58
N VAL A 60 3.82 2.61 -10.33
CA VAL A 60 3.70 3.68 -11.32
C VAL A 60 3.78 5.06 -10.66
N THR A 61 3.05 5.28 -9.57
CA THR A 61 3.02 6.60 -8.91
C THR A 61 4.34 6.92 -8.20
N THR A 62 5.02 5.92 -7.65
CA THR A 62 6.33 6.07 -7.00
C THR A 62 7.45 6.27 -8.02
N ALA A 63 7.49 5.48 -9.08
CA ALA A 63 8.46 5.63 -10.17
C ALA A 63 8.29 6.98 -10.87
N SER A 64 7.06 7.34 -11.25
CA SER A 64 6.76 8.62 -11.92
C SER A 64 7.20 9.82 -11.09
N TYR A 65 6.92 9.82 -9.79
CA TYR A 65 7.35 10.88 -8.89
C TYR A 65 8.89 10.94 -8.77
N SER A 66 9.54 9.79 -8.58
CA SER A 66 10.99 9.71 -8.39
C SER A 66 11.76 10.15 -9.63
N LEU A 67 11.37 9.68 -10.81
CA LEU A 67 12.00 10.04 -12.09
C LEU A 67 11.82 11.53 -12.40
N ARG A 68 10.60 12.05 -12.26
CA ARG A 68 10.30 13.45 -12.56
C ARG A 68 10.92 14.41 -11.56
N LYS A 69 11.00 14.05 -10.28
CA LYS A 69 11.69 14.85 -9.25
C LYS A 69 13.18 14.98 -9.52
N ARG A 70 13.81 13.94 -10.10
CA ARG A 70 15.23 13.97 -10.49
C ARG A 70 15.46 14.77 -11.77
N ALA A 71 14.59 14.59 -12.76
CA ALA A 71 14.69 15.29 -14.04
C ALA A 71 14.35 16.79 -13.96
N LEU A 72 13.42 17.17 -13.08
CA LEU A 72 12.96 18.53 -12.89
C LEU A 72 13.18 18.92 -11.42
N HIS A 73 14.10 19.84 -11.16
CA HIS A 73 14.39 20.38 -9.81
C HIS A 73 13.14 20.95 -9.11
N LYS A 74 12.06 21.22 -9.84
CA LYS A 74 10.73 21.54 -9.31
C LYS A 74 9.76 20.38 -9.57
N ALA A 75 9.71 19.41 -8.65
CA ALA A 75 8.61 18.44 -8.65
C ALA A 75 7.29 19.20 -8.43
N SER A 76 6.35 19.07 -9.37
CA SER A 76 5.08 19.78 -9.27
C SER A 76 4.28 19.31 -8.05
N SER A 77 3.59 20.23 -7.38
CA SER A 77 2.67 19.92 -6.27
C SER A 77 1.58 18.92 -6.66
N ARG A 78 1.27 18.82 -7.97
CA ARG A 78 0.35 17.82 -8.53
C ARG A 78 0.96 16.42 -8.50
N LEU A 79 2.22 16.24 -8.91
CA LEU A 79 2.89 14.93 -8.88
C LEU A 79 3.05 14.42 -7.45
N LEU A 80 3.38 15.30 -6.50
CA LEU A 80 3.46 14.91 -5.09
C LEU A 80 2.09 14.47 -4.55
N ARG A 81 0.99 15.15 -4.93
CA ARG A 81 -0.37 14.72 -4.57
C ARG A 81 -0.75 13.39 -5.19
N LEU A 82 -0.44 13.19 -6.48
CA LEU A 82 -0.68 11.91 -7.16
C LEU A 82 0.11 10.77 -6.51
N HIS A 83 1.36 11.02 -6.13
CA HIS A 83 2.17 10.07 -5.37
C HIS A 83 1.53 9.74 -4.03
N ALA A 84 1.17 10.74 -3.23
CA ALA A 84 0.60 10.51 -1.90
C ALA A 84 -0.76 9.79 -1.96
N PHE A 85 -1.70 10.30 -2.75
CA PHE A 85 -3.06 9.76 -2.83
C PHE A 85 -3.14 8.47 -3.65
N GLY A 86 -2.35 8.36 -4.72
CA GLY A 86 -2.25 7.12 -5.49
C GLY A 86 -1.69 5.98 -4.65
N ASN A 87 -0.63 6.23 -3.87
CA ASN A 87 -0.10 5.22 -2.95
C ASN A 87 -1.06 4.88 -1.80
N LEU A 88 -1.82 5.86 -1.27
CA LEU A 88 -2.86 5.57 -0.26
C LEU A 88 -3.97 4.68 -0.83
N PHE A 89 -4.40 4.94 -2.07
CA PHE A 89 -5.38 4.10 -2.74
C PHE A 89 -4.81 2.71 -3.03
N GLY A 90 -3.56 2.61 -3.51
CA GLY A 90 -2.87 1.33 -3.67
C GLY A 90 -2.74 0.57 -2.34
N PHE A 91 -2.47 1.26 -1.24
CA PHE A 91 -2.43 0.68 0.11
C PHE A 91 -3.77 0.09 0.53
N LEU A 92 -4.89 0.75 0.24
CA LEU A 92 -6.22 0.20 0.49
C LEU A 92 -6.41 -1.12 -0.27
N LEU A 93 -6.09 -1.15 -1.57
CA LEU A 93 -6.25 -2.35 -2.40
C LEU A 93 -5.35 -3.51 -1.92
N VAL A 94 -4.08 -3.22 -1.59
CA VAL A 94 -3.18 -4.23 -1.01
C VAL A 94 -3.64 -4.67 0.38
N SER A 95 -4.27 -3.79 1.17
CA SER A 95 -4.85 -4.19 2.46
C SER A 95 -6.00 -5.17 2.30
N ILE A 96 -6.87 -4.95 1.31
CA ILE A 96 -7.94 -5.90 0.95
C ILE A 96 -7.33 -7.24 0.52
N HIS A 97 -6.29 -7.20 -0.31
CA HIS A 97 -5.55 -8.39 -0.72
C HIS A 97 -4.96 -9.14 0.47
N PHE A 98 -4.19 -8.45 1.31
CA PHE A 98 -3.54 -9.02 2.48
C PHE A 98 -4.56 -9.65 3.43
N VAL A 99 -5.67 -8.95 3.73
CA VAL A 99 -6.63 -9.49 4.68
C VAL A 99 -7.31 -10.75 4.14
N HIS A 100 -7.63 -10.77 2.85
CA HIS A 100 -8.18 -11.98 2.19
C HIS A 100 -7.19 -13.16 2.24
N GLN A 101 -5.88 -12.91 2.14
CA GLN A 101 -4.85 -13.94 2.24
C GLN A 101 -4.76 -14.54 3.64
N VAL A 102 -4.73 -13.70 4.69
CA VAL A 102 -4.59 -14.16 6.08
C VAL A 102 -5.86 -14.83 6.62
N THR A 103 -7.02 -14.62 5.98
CA THR A 103 -8.29 -15.26 6.34
C THR A 103 -8.70 -16.39 5.40
N ARG A 104 -7.80 -16.90 4.55
CA ARG A 104 -8.12 -18.07 3.72
C ARG A 104 -8.45 -19.28 4.58
N PRO A 105 -9.32 -20.20 4.11
CA PRO A 105 -9.56 -21.47 4.79
C PRO A 105 -8.26 -22.24 5.01
N ALA A 106 -8.19 -23.03 6.09
CA ALA A 106 -7.00 -23.82 6.42
C ALA A 106 -6.56 -24.78 5.29
N SER A 107 -7.51 -25.24 4.46
CA SER A 107 -7.24 -26.09 3.29
C SER A 107 -6.49 -25.38 2.16
N ASN A 108 -6.42 -24.04 2.17
CA ASN A 108 -5.74 -23.24 1.15
C ASN A 108 -5.00 -22.04 1.78
N TYR A 109 -4.40 -22.26 2.95
CA TYR A 109 -3.69 -21.21 3.67
C TYR A 109 -2.35 -20.90 2.98
N PRO A 110 -2.03 -19.63 2.70
CA PRO A 110 -0.83 -19.27 1.95
C PRO A 110 0.39 -19.22 2.87
N VAL A 111 1.58 -19.31 2.27
CA VAL A 111 2.85 -19.05 2.98
C VAL A 111 3.00 -17.53 3.15
N LEU A 112 2.55 -17.00 4.28
CA LEU A 112 2.44 -15.55 4.50
C LEU A 112 3.78 -14.77 4.48
N GLY A 113 4.93 -15.45 4.57
CA GLY A 113 6.23 -14.84 4.86
C GLY A 113 6.51 -13.54 4.11
N THR A 114 6.56 -13.58 2.78
CA THR A 114 6.82 -12.37 1.96
C THR A 114 5.66 -11.37 2.01
N GLY A 115 4.40 -11.84 2.10
CA GLY A 115 3.21 -10.99 2.19
C GLY A 115 3.18 -10.12 3.46
N ILE A 116 3.57 -10.66 4.61
CA ILE A 116 3.69 -9.89 5.87
C ILE A 116 4.75 -8.81 5.74
N VAL A 117 5.89 -9.11 5.11
CA VAL A 117 6.96 -8.13 4.90
C VAL A 117 6.50 -7.02 3.94
N VAL A 118 5.82 -7.35 2.83
CA VAL A 118 5.21 -6.36 1.92
C VAL A 118 4.26 -5.44 2.69
N TYR A 119 3.32 -6.02 3.46
CA TYR A 119 2.33 -5.25 4.19
C TYR A 119 2.96 -4.33 5.25
N SER A 120 3.95 -4.84 5.98
CA SER A 120 4.69 -4.07 6.99
C SER A 120 5.46 -2.91 6.38
N ALA A 121 6.17 -3.14 5.26
CA ALA A 121 6.88 -2.10 4.53
C ALA A 121 5.92 -1.02 4.00
N MET A 122 4.76 -1.42 3.48
CA MET A 122 3.71 -0.49 3.06
C MET A 122 3.15 0.34 4.21
N LEU A 123 2.90 -0.27 5.37
CA LEU A 123 2.44 0.46 6.55
C LEU A 123 3.46 1.53 6.97
N ILE A 124 4.76 1.18 7.01
CA ILE A 124 5.83 2.13 7.29
C ILE A 124 5.83 3.27 6.26
N LEU A 125 5.70 2.96 4.97
CA LEU A 125 5.65 3.97 3.90
C LEU A 125 4.46 4.92 4.04
N VAL A 126 3.27 4.39 4.33
CA VAL A 126 2.06 5.20 4.51
C VAL A 126 2.20 6.11 5.72
N LEU A 127 2.66 5.59 6.86
CA LEU A 127 2.83 6.37 8.10
C LEU A 127 3.89 7.47 7.94
N THR A 128 5.06 7.12 7.39
CA THR A 128 6.16 8.08 7.14
C THR A 128 5.80 9.08 6.04
N GLY A 129 5.10 8.64 5.00
CA GLY A 129 4.64 9.48 3.90
C GLY A 129 3.58 10.48 4.35
N PHE A 130 2.58 10.02 5.09
CA PHE A 130 1.51 10.86 5.65
C PHE A 130 2.08 11.95 6.58
N THR A 131 2.94 11.55 7.52
CA THR A 131 3.57 12.48 8.45
C THR A 131 4.47 13.49 7.76
N THR A 132 5.23 13.08 6.74
CA THR A 132 6.09 13.98 5.95
C THR A 132 5.28 14.92 5.06
N PHE A 133 4.24 14.42 4.40
CA PHE A 133 3.42 15.19 3.46
C PHE A 133 2.59 16.28 4.16
N PHE A 134 2.01 15.96 5.32
CA PHE A 134 1.22 16.92 6.10
C PHE A 134 2.02 17.65 7.18
N GLN A 135 3.30 17.33 7.36
CA GLN A 135 4.15 17.90 8.42
C GLN A 135 3.55 17.73 9.83
N VAL A 136 2.99 16.55 10.14
CA VAL A 136 2.30 16.28 11.41
C VAL A 136 3.22 16.40 12.62
N LYS A 137 4.47 15.91 12.50
CA LYS A 137 5.53 16.06 13.50
C LYS A 137 6.81 16.57 12.82
N PRO A 138 6.95 17.89 12.61
CA PRO A 138 8.06 18.47 11.86
C PRO A 138 9.45 18.05 12.38
N ALA A 139 9.61 17.96 13.71
CA ALA A 139 10.87 17.56 14.34
C ALA A 139 11.35 16.15 13.92
N TRP A 140 10.43 15.28 13.50
CA TRP A 140 10.73 13.89 13.12
C TRP A 140 10.92 13.71 11.61
N VAL A 141 10.61 14.74 10.80
CA VAL A 141 10.70 14.67 9.33
C VAL A 141 12.10 14.31 8.86
N LYS A 142 13.15 14.71 9.59
CA LYS A 142 14.53 14.32 9.26
C LYS A 142 14.75 12.79 9.26
N TYR A 143 14.13 12.09 10.21
CA TYR A 143 14.22 10.63 10.29
C TYR A 143 13.35 9.97 9.21
N TYR A 144 12.15 10.51 8.97
CA TYR A 144 11.25 9.99 7.93
C TYR A 144 11.82 10.17 6.53
N ARG A 145 12.62 11.21 6.27
CA ARG A 145 13.33 11.41 5.00
C ARG A 145 14.34 10.30 4.69
N PHE A 146 14.85 9.62 5.72
CA PHE A 146 15.69 8.43 5.56
C PHE A 146 14.85 7.14 5.52
N LEU A 147 13.93 6.98 6.47
CA LEU A 147 13.14 5.76 6.62
C LEU A 147 12.20 5.52 5.43
N HIS A 148 11.60 6.57 4.87
CA HIS A 148 10.64 6.44 3.78
C HIS A 148 11.27 5.90 2.49
N PRO A 149 12.39 6.44 1.95
CA PRO A 149 13.08 5.82 0.82
C PRO A 149 13.63 4.41 1.12
N ALA A 150 14.11 4.15 2.34
CA ALA A 150 14.60 2.82 2.73
C ALA A 150 13.47 1.77 2.71
N ALA A 151 12.30 2.13 3.25
CA ALA A 151 11.10 1.28 3.19
C ALA A 151 10.60 1.11 1.74
N ALA A 152 10.72 2.14 0.89
CA ALA A 152 10.34 2.05 -0.53
C ALA A 152 11.25 1.08 -1.28
N PHE A 153 12.55 1.15 -1.06
CA PHE A 153 13.52 0.21 -1.63
C PHE A 153 13.23 -1.22 -1.18
N THR A 154 13.02 -1.41 0.13
CA THR A 154 12.65 -2.71 0.71
C THR A 154 11.37 -3.25 0.08
N LEU A 155 10.33 -2.42 -0.04
CA LEU A 155 9.07 -2.80 -0.66
C LEU A 155 9.28 -3.28 -2.09
N LEU A 156 10.05 -2.55 -2.91
CA LEU A 156 10.30 -2.94 -4.30
C LEU A 156 11.04 -4.27 -4.41
N MET A 157 12.06 -4.49 -3.58
CA MET A 157 12.80 -5.76 -3.55
C MET A 157 11.89 -6.92 -3.13
N VAL A 158 11.09 -6.73 -2.07
CA VAL A 158 10.22 -7.78 -1.55
C VAL A 158 9.05 -8.06 -2.49
N ILE A 159 8.49 -7.05 -3.19
CA ILE A 159 7.46 -7.26 -4.21
C ILE A 159 7.98 -8.17 -5.33
N ILE A 160 9.22 -7.95 -5.81
CA ILE A 160 9.82 -8.81 -6.83
C ILE A 160 9.91 -10.26 -6.31
N MET A 161 10.42 -10.45 -5.09
CA MET A 161 10.50 -11.78 -4.48
C MET A 161 9.13 -12.43 -4.27
N HIS A 162 8.13 -11.64 -3.85
CA HIS A 162 6.76 -12.11 -3.64
C HIS A 162 6.14 -12.61 -4.94
N ILE A 163 6.33 -11.87 -6.04
CA ILE A 163 5.89 -12.26 -7.39
C ILE A 163 6.62 -13.52 -7.87
N VAL A 164 7.95 -13.58 -7.71
CA VAL A 164 8.77 -14.72 -8.16
C VAL A 164 8.38 -16.02 -7.45
N HIS A 165 8.07 -15.94 -6.15
CA HIS A 165 7.61 -17.11 -5.40
C HIS A 165 6.15 -17.50 -5.72
N GLY A 166 5.40 -16.69 -6.49
CA GLY A 166 4.03 -16.98 -6.88
C GLY A 166 3.05 -17.06 -5.70
N ILE A 167 3.35 -16.36 -4.60
CA ILE A 167 2.57 -16.38 -3.36
C ILE A 167 1.64 -15.15 -3.32
#